data_AF-A4CEL4-F1
#
_entry.id   AF-A4CEL4-F1
#
_cell.length_a   1.000
_cell.length_b   1.000
_cell.length_c   1.000
_cell.angle_alpha   90.00
_cell.angle_beta   90.00
_cell.angle_gamma   90.00
#
_symmetry.space_group_name_H-M   'P 1'
#
loop_
_entity.id
_entity.type
_entity.pdbx_description
1 polymer ?
#
loop_
_entity_poly.entity_id
_entity_poly.type
_entity_poly.pdbx_seq_one_letter_code
_entity_poly.pdbx_strand_id
1 'polypeptide(L)'
;MNEPFTKLKLHGFNNLTKSLSFSIYDICYAKTEQQRKEYIEYIDEQYNADRLTDILGEVVDIIGANILNVARQDYDPQGASVTILVSEEPIINDVDQDEKPGPLPDSVVAHLDKSHICVHTYPESHPHDGICTFRADIEVSTCGVISPLKALNFLIHSLESDIVTIDYRVRGFTRDVHGKKHYIDHAINSIQNFMTADTRDAYQMVDVNVYQENLFHTKMMLKETDLNTYLFGITTDDLTQAEEDEIRAKLTREMQEIFYGRNLPDPVKV
;
A
#
# COMPACT_ATOMS: atom_id res chain seq x y z
N MET A 1 26.50 -6.11 0.03
CA MET A 1 26.33 -7.32 -0.84
C MET A 1 25.58 -8.34 -0.01
N ASN A 2 24.32 -8.61 -0.34
CA ASN A 2 23.54 -9.65 0.34
C ASN A 2 24.06 -11.01 -0.18
N GLU A 3 24.61 -11.84 0.70
CA GLU A 3 24.89 -13.23 0.34
C GLU A 3 23.58 -13.91 -0.06
N PRO A 4 23.57 -14.72 -1.15
CA PRO A 4 22.37 -15.41 -1.58
C PRO A 4 21.91 -16.38 -0.47
N PHE A 5 20.69 -16.17 0.02
CA PHE A 5 20.08 -17.05 1.00
C PHE A 5 20.01 -18.47 0.41
N THR A 6 20.63 -19.43 1.07
CA THR A 6 20.61 -20.82 0.61
C THR A 6 19.17 -21.33 0.65
N LYS A 7 18.65 -21.86 -0.47
CA LYS A 7 17.27 -22.37 -0.55
C LYS A 7 17.03 -23.40 0.57
N LEU A 8 16.07 -23.11 1.45
CA LEU A 8 15.67 -24.00 2.54
C LEU A 8 14.97 -25.23 1.98
N LYS A 9 15.45 -26.43 2.36
CA LYS A 9 14.74 -27.69 2.10
C LYS A 9 13.83 -28.00 3.28
N LEU A 10 12.52 -27.89 3.06
CA LEU A 10 11.51 -28.01 4.10
C LEU A 10 11.07 -29.45 4.31
N HIS A 11 10.62 -29.73 5.54
CA HIS A 11 9.82 -30.89 5.89
C HIS A 11 8.34 -30.52 5.76
N GLY A 12 7.73 -30.81 4.61
CA GLY A 12 6.34 -30.46 4.31
C GLY A 12 6.15 -29.03 3.81
N PHE A 13 5.00 -28.43 4.13
CA PHE A 13 4.59 -27.11 3.65
C PHE A 13 5.27 -25.94 4.37
N ASN A 14 5.37 -24.79 3.71
CA ASN A 14 5.89 -23.57 4.31
C ASN A 14 4.78 -22.81 5.06
N ASN A 15 4.76 -22.93 6.40
CA ASN A 15 3.74 -22.29 7.23
C ASN A 15 4.07 -20.83 7.62
N LEU A 16 4.88 -20.13 6.82
CA LEU A 16 5.14 -18.71 7.03
C LEU A 16 4.05 -17.88 6.36
N THR A 17 3.53 -16.90 7.09
CA THR A 17 2.68 -15.84 6.54
C THR A 17 3.53 -14.60 6.33
N LYS A 18 3.40 -13.96 5.16
CA LYS A 18 4.13 -12.76 4.78
C LYS A 18 3.11 -11.68 4.42
N SER A 19 3.15 -10.57 5.14
CA SER A 19 2.28 -9.42 4.91
C SER A 19 3.12 -8.23 4.45
N LEU A 20 2.67 -7.56 3.39
CA LEU A 20 3.19 -6.28 2.93
C LEU A 20 2.05 -5.26 2.99
N SER A 21 2.18 -4.25 3.83
CA SER A 21 1.18 -3.21 4.02
C SER A 21 1.73 -1.86 3.60
N PHE A 22 0.88 -1.03 3.01
CA PHE A 22 1.17 0.34 2.62
C PHE A 22 0.16 1.26 3.27
N SER A 23 0.63 2.42 3.75
CA SER A 23 -0.19 3.62 3.89
C SER A 23 0.44 4.69 3.01
N ILE A 24 -0.28 5.05 1.95
CA ILE A 24 0.16 6.07 1.00
C ILE A 24 -0.60 7.36 1.25
N TYR A 25 0.03 8.49 0.99
CA TYR A 25 -0.56 9.81 1.14
C TYR A 25 -0.22 10.64 -0.09
N ASP A 26 -1.24 11.29 -0.65
CA ASP A 26 -1.16 12.27 -1.72
C ASP A 26 -1.71 13.60 -1.17
N ILE A 27 -0.94 14.67 -1.33
CA ILE A 27 -1.21 15.96 -0.69
C ILE A 27 -1.39 17.00 -1.78
N CYS A 28 -2.42 17.83 -1.62
CA CYS A 28 -2.77 18.82 -2.60
C CYS A 28 -3.20 20.13 -1.93
N TYR A 29 -2.94 21.26 -2.60
CA TYR A 29 -3.38 22.57 -2.18
C TYR A 29 -4.51 23.10 -3.07
N ALA A 30 -5.69 23.27 -2.47
CA ALA A 30 -6.90 23.81 -3.08
C ALA A 30 -7.43 25.01 -2.28
N LYS A 31 -7.20 26.22 -2.82
CA LYS A 31 -7.48 27.51 -2.16
C LYS A 31 -8.98 27.71 -1.89
N THR A 32 -9.82 27.47 -2.89
CA THR A 32 -11.26 27.75 -2.82
C THR A 32 -12.08 26.52 -2.47
N GLU A 33 -13.29 26.72 -1.95
CA GLU A 33 -14.22 25.61 -1.69
C GLU A 33 -14.57 24.83 -2.95
N GLN A 34 -14.69 25.54 -4.09
CA GLN A 34 -14.96 24.92 -5.37
C GLN A 34 -13.81 24.00 -5.81
N GLN A 35 -12.56 24.47 -5.74
CA GLN A 35 -11.39 23.64 -6.03
C GLN A 35 -11.29 22.42 -5.12
N ARG A 36 -11.68 22.54 -3.84
CA ARG A 36 -11.70 21.38 -2.92
C ARG A 36 -12.73 20.34 -3.35
N LYS A 37 -13.91 20.76 -3.80
CA LYS A 37 -14.93 19.84 -4.34
C LYS A 37 -14.44 19.14 -5.61
N GLU A 38 -13.85 19.89 -6.52
CA GLU A 38 -13.27 19.35 -7.77
C GLU A 38 -12.11 18.39 -7.49
N TYR A 39 -11.28 18.66 -6.48
CA TYR A 39 -10.23 17.74 -6.04
C TYR A 39 -10.82 16.44 -5.48
N ILE A 40 -11.86 16.51 -4.66
CA ILE A 40 -12.56 15.32 -4.15
C ILE A 40 -13.14 14.49 -5.31
N GLU A 41 -13.80 15.14 -6.27
CA GLU A 41 -14.33 14.47 -7.47
C GLU A 41 -13.23 13.80 -8.29
N TYR A 42 -12.08 14.48 -8.45
CA TYR A 42 -10.90 13.89 -9.08
C TYR A 42 -10.41 12.65 -8.35
N ILE A 43 -10.31 12.69 -7.01
CA ILE A 43 -9.88 11.54 -6.21
C ILE A 43 -10.87 10.37 -6.32
N ASP A 44 -12.17 10.63 -6.26
CA ASP A 44 -13.19 9.59 -6.45
C ASP A 44 -13.10 8.96 -7.86
N GLU A 45 -12.76 9.74 -8.90
CA GLU A 45 -12.51 9.19 -10.23
C GLU A 45 -11.21 8.36 -10.30
N GLN A 46 -10.12 8.84 -9.70
CA GLN A 46 -8.83 8.14 -9.76
C GLN A 46 -8.78 6.88 -8.87
N TYR A 47 -9.55 6.86 -7.77
CA TYR A 47 -9.46 5.83 -6.74
C TYR A 47 -10.81 5.17 -6.43
N ASN A 48 -11.71 5.09 -7.41
CA ASN A 48 -12.93 4.29 -7.29
C ASN A 48 -12.65 2.78 -7.18
N ALA A 49 -13.66 2.04 -6.72
CA ALA A 49 -13.58 0.61 -6.54
C ALA A 49 -13.22 -0.17 -7.82
N ASP A 50 -13.62 0.29 -9.01
CA ASP A 50 -13.28 -0.38 -10.28
C ASP A 50 -11.77 -0.34 -10.55
N ARG A 51 -11.18 0.86 -10.58
CA ARG A 51 -9.75 1.02 -10.82
C ARG A 51 -8.89 0.40 -9.72
N LEU A 52 -9.33 0.49 -8.47
CA LEU A 52 -8.67 -0.20 -7.36
C LEU A 52 -8.75 -1.72 -7.52
N THR A 53 -9.86 -2.26 -8.02
CA THR A 53 -9.98 -3.70 -8.32
C THR A 53 -8.97 -4.11 -9.39
N ASP A 54 -8.78 -3.31 -10.44
CA ASP A 54 -7.81 -3.59 -11.51
C ASP A 54 -6.37 -3.57 -10.98
N ILE A 55 -6.00 -2.56 -10.19
CA ILE A 55 -4.68 -2.48 -9.55
C ILE A 55 -4.43 -3.72 -8.68
N LEU A 56 -5.40 -4.09 -7.82
CA LEU A 56 -5.24 -5.27 -6.98
C LEU A 56 -5.23 -6.57 -7.80
N GLY A 57 -5.94 -6.64 -8.92
CA GLY A 57 -5.90 -7.76 -9.86
C GLY A 57 -4.50 -7.98 -10.43
N GLU A 58 -3.84 -6.92 -10.89
CA GLU A 58 -2.44 -6.98 -11.33
C GLU A 58 -1.49 -7.43 -10.21
N VAL A 59 -1.74 -7.01 -8.96
CA VAL A 59 -0.99 -7.53 -7.81
C VAL A 59 -1.14 -9.05 -7.68
N VAL A 60 -2.36 -9.57 -7.83
CA VAL A 60 -2.63 -11.03 -7.80
C VAL A 60 -1.81 -11.76 -8.86
N ASP A 61 -1.77 -11.23 -10.08
CA ASP A 61 -1.01 -11.81 -11.18
C ASP A 61 0.51 -11.74 -10.94
N ILE A 62 1.02 -10.62 -10.42
CA ILE A 62 2.45 -10.43 -10.09
C ILE A 62 2.93 -11.43 -9.03
N ILE A 63 2.11 -11.66 -7.99
CA ILE A 63 2.46 -12.61 -6.94
C ILE A 63 2.26 -14.07 -7.40
N GLY A 64 1.50 -14.29 -8.47
CA GLY A 64 1.21 -15.58 -9.07
C GLY A 64 0.12 -16.35 -8.31
N ALA A 65 -0.88 -15.64 -7.81
CA ALA A 65 -2.03 -16.23 -7.13
C ALA A 65 -3.27 -16.22 -8.04
N ASN A 66 -4.37 -16.81 -7.57
CA ASN A 66 -5.64 -16.88 -8.30
C ASN A 66 -6.73 -16.17 -7.50
N ILE A 67 -7.55 -15.35 -8.17
CA ILE A 67 -8.70 -14.70 -7.55
C ILE A 67 -9.78 -15.74 -7.23
N LEU A 68 -10.21 -15.80 -5.97
CA LEU A 68 -11.33 -16.63 -5.54
C LEU A 68 -12.63 -15.83 -5.43
N ASN A 69 -12.53 -14.61 -4.91
CA ASN A 69 -13.66 -13.72 -4.71
C ASN A 69 -13.18 -12.28 -4.68
N VAL A 70 -13.99 -11.37 -5.20
CA VAL A 70 -13.81 -9.92 -5.09
C VAL A 70 -15.03 -9.35 -4.37
N ALA A 71 -14.80 -8.60 -3.31
CA ALA A 71 -15.80 -7.78 -2.63
C ALA A 71 -15.36 -6.33 -2.69
N ARG A 72 -16.26 -5.42 -3.05
CA ARG A 72 -15.93 -4.00 -3.24
C ARG A 72 -17.10 -3.10 -2.94
N GLN A 73 -16.80 -1.86 -2.56
CA GLN A 73 -17.79 -0.85 -2.20
C GLN A 73 -17.22 0.56 -2.42
N ASP A 74 -17.97 1.40 -3.13
CA ASP A 74 -17.81 2.86 -3.10
C ASP A 74 -18.72 3.45 -2.00
N TYR A 75 -18.22 4.45 -1.28
CA TYR A 75 -18.89 5.07 -0.13
C TYR A 75 -19.44 6.46 -0.49
N ASP A 76 -20.53 6.83 0.18
CA ASP A 76 -21.12 8.18 0.15
C ASP A 76 -20.79 8.88 1.49
N PRO A 77 -20.16 10.07 1.50
CA PRO A 77 -19.93 10.96 0.36
C PRO A 77 -18.72 10.66 -0.53
N GLN A 78 -17.71 9.91 -0.08
CA GLN A 78 -16.45 9.71 -0.83
C GLN A 78 -15.65 8.49 -0.37
N GLY A 79 -14.78 7.98 -1.25
CA GLY A 79 -13.85 6.87 -1.01
C GLY A 79 -14.39 5.48 -1.39
N ALA A 80 -13.48 4.50 -1.42
CA ALA A 80 -13.77 3.14 -1.82
C ALA A 80 -13.00 2.10 -0.98
N SER A 81 -13.49 0.86 -1.04
CA SER A 81 -12.77 -0.31 -0.53
C SER A 81 -12.90 -1.49 -1.47
N VAL A 82 -11.83 -2.27 -1.57
CA VAL A 82 -11.80 -3.53 -2.32
C VAL A 82 -11.09 -4.58 -1.47
N THR A 83 -11.64 -5.78 -1.41
CA THR A 83 -11.01 -6.97 -0.83
C THR A 83 -11.06 -8.10 -1.85
N ILE A 84 -9.90 -8.67 -2.17
CA ILE A 84 -9.73 -9.84 -3.02
C ILE A 84 -9.24 -11.01 -2.16
N LEU A 85 -10.01 -12.10 -2.15
CA LEU A 85 -9.54 -13.37 -1.60
C LEU A 85 -8.77 -14.13 -2.66
N VAL A 86 -7.59 -14.62 -2.33
CA VAL A 86 -6.69 -15.27 -3.29
C VAL A 86 -6.28 -16.67 -2.85
N SER A 87 -5.99 -17.52 -3.84
CA SER A 87 -5.42 -18.86 -3.67
C SER A 87 -4.06 -18.95 -4.33
N GLU A 88 -3.09 -19.48 -3.60
CA GLU A 88 -1.75 -19.78 -4.14
C GLU A 88 -1.72 -21.10 -4.93
N GLU A 89 -2.69 -21.99 -4.66
CA GLU A 89 -2.84 -23.27 -5.36
C GLU A 89 -3.76 -23.13 -6.58
N PRO A 90 -3.57 -23.98 -7.61
CA PRO A 90 -4.48 -24.05 -8.76
C PRO A 90 -5.91 -24.28 -8.30
N ILE A 91 -6.86 -23.56 -8.88
CA ILE A 91 -8.28 -23.78 -8.62
C ILE A 91 -8.66 -25.14 -9.19
N ILE A 92 -8.78 -26.15 -8.32
CA ILE A 92 -9.35 -27.45 -8.69
C ILE A 92 -10.86 -27.23 -8.81
N ASN A 93 -11.33 -27.06 -10.04
CA ASN A 93 -12.74 -27.19 -10.34
C ASN A 93 -13.07 -28.67 -10.28
N ASP A 94 -13.33 -29.22 -9.09
CA ASP A 94 -14.03 -30.50 -8.99
C ASP A 94 -15.44 -30.25 -9.53
N VAL A 95 -15.59 -30.48 -10.82
CA VAL A 95 -16.90 -30.54 -11.46
C VAL A 95 -17.55 -31.78 -10.90
N ASP A 96 -18.40 -31.61 -9.90
CA ASP A 96 -19.22 -32.68 -9.35
C ASP A 96 -20.00 -33.31 -10.51
N GLN A 97 -19.66 -34.54 -10.88
CA GLN A 97 -20.35 -35.29 -11.93
C GLN A 97 -21.62 -35.98 -11.42
N ASP A 98 -21.99 -35.78 -10.15
CA ASP A 98 -23.23 -36.31 -9.60
C ASP A 98 -24.43 -35.42 -10.00
N GLU A 99 -25.41 -36.02 -10.68
CA GLU A 99 -26.74 -35.45 -10.92
C GLU A 99 -27.57 -35.37 -9.63
N LYS A 100 -27.17 -34.52 -8.68
CA LYS A 100 -28.00 -34.17 -7.52
C LYS A 100 -28.64 -32.80 -7.76
N PRO A 101 -29.86 -32.53 -7.24
CA PRO A 101 -30.38 -31.18 -7.17
C PRO A 101 -29.37 -30.37 -6.35
N GLY A 102 -28.65 -29.49 -7.05
CA GLY A 102 -27.30 -29.04 -6.65
C GLY A 102 -27.21 -28.44 -5.26
N PRO A 103 -25.99 -28.38 -4.69
CA PRO A 103 -25.79 -27.48 -3.56
C PRO A 103 -26.17 -26.07 -4.03
N LEU A 104 -26.88 -25.32 -3.19
CA LEU A 104 -26.87 -23.86 -3.28
C LEU A 104 -25.40 -23.42 -3.39
N PRO A 105 -25.04 -22.29 -4.01
CA PRO A 105 -23.69 -21.77 -3.87
C PRO A 105 -23.48 -21.55 -2.38
N ASP A 106 -22.93 -22.56 -1.71
CA ASP A 106 -22.48 -22.49 -0.35
C ASP A 106 -21.54 -21.31 -0.43
N SER A 107 -21.97 -20.19 0.15
CA SER A 107 -21.13 -19.03 0.38
C SER A 107 -19.80 -19.62 0.78
N VAL A 108 -18.83 -19.60 -0.15
CA VAL A 108 -17.59 -20.36 -0.05
C VAL A 108 -17.17 -20.08 1.37
N VAL A 109 -17.22 -21.11 2.23
CA VAL A 109 -16.90 -20.94 3.64
C VAL A 109 -15.45 -20.53 3.56
N ALA A 110 -15.25 -19.21 3.60
CA ALA A 110 -14.01 -18.57 3.32
C ALA A 110 -13.23 -18.88 4.57
N HIS A 111 -12.60 -20.05 4.55
CA HIS A 111 -11.60 -20.37 5.54
C HIS A 111 -10.66 -19.17 5.51
N LEU A 112 -10.65 -18.42 6.62
CA LEU A 112 -9.78 -17.25 6.83
C LEU A 112 -8.29 -17.67 6.91
N ASP A 113 -8.00 -18.91 6.53
CA ASP A 113 -6.66 -19.44 6.28
C ASP A 113 -6.12 -19.03 4.90
N LYS A 114 -6.96 -18.45 4.03
CA LYS A 114 -6.58 -18.00 2.70
C LYS A 114 -5.99 -16.58 2.72
N SER A 115 -5.02 -16.41 1.84
CA SER A 115 -4.39 -15.14 1.52
C SER A 115 -5.41 -14.12 1.01
N HIS A 116 -5.14 -12.84 1.23
CA HIS A 116 -6.04 -11.77 0.81
C HIS A 116 -5.25 -10.52 0.43
N ILE A 117 -5.89 -9.69 -0.37
CA ILE A 117 -5.41 -8.37 -0.73
C ILE A 117 -6.55 -7.39 -0.49
N CYS A 118 -6.32 -6.30 0.21
CA CYS A 118 -7.34 -5.26 0.37
C CYS A 118 -6.77 -3.86 0.20
N VAL A 119 -7.68 -2.92 -0.11
CA VAL A 119 -7.42 -1.49 -0.13
C VAL A 119 -8.58 -0.73 0.48
N HIS A 120 -8.26 0.33 1.22
CA HIS A 120 -9.21 1.28 1.79
C HIS A 120 -8.72 2.71 1.54
N THR A 121 -9.58 3.58 1.05
CA THR A 121 -9.22 4.97 0.79
C THR A 121 -9.91 5.94 1.76
N TYR A 122 -9.21 7.02 2.09
CA TYR A 122 -9.62 8.05 3.04
C TYR A 122 -9.26 9.43 2.48
N PRO A 123 -10.10 10.00 1.62
CA PRO A 123 -9.99 11.40 1.24
C PRO A 123 -10.35 12.32 2.43
N GLU A 124 -9.52 13.32 2.68
CA GLU A 124 -9.67 14.31 3.74
C GLU A 124 -9.42 15.72 3.17
N SER A 125 -10.24 16.68 3.59
CA SER A 125 -10.09 18.08 3.19
C SER A 125 -10.33 18.98 4.40
N HIS A 126 -9.32 19.70 4.85
CA HIS A 126 -9.48 20.65 5.95
C HIS A 126 -10.05 21.98 5.42
N PRO A 127 -11.19 22.47 5.95
CA PRO A 127 -11.88 23.63 5.37
C PRO A 127 -11.14 24.96 5.51
N HIS A 128 -10.12 25.06 6.38
CA HIS A 128 -9.50 26.32 6.77
C HIS A 128 -8.09 26.57 6.21
N ASP A 129 -7.34 25.53 5.87
CA ASP A 129 -5.91 25.67 5.52
C ASP A 129 -5.60 25.46 4.02
N GLY A 130 -6.61 25.05 3.24
CA GLY A 130 -6.48 24.80 1.81
C GLY A 130 -5.73 23.53 1.46
N ILE A 131 -5.27 22.77 2.47
CA ILE A 131 -4.64 21.47 2.30
C ILE A 131 -5.73 20.40 2.19
N CYS A 132 -5.55 19.51 1.22
CA CYS A 132 -6.33 18.30 1.05
C CYS A 132 -5.37 17.13 1.04
N THR A 133 -5.72 16.09 1.79
CA THR A 133 -4.89 14.90 1.96
C THR A 133 -5.72 13.70 1.57
N PHE A 134 -5.24 12.94 0.60
CA PHE A 134 -5.78 11.63 0.27
C PHE A 134 -4.89 10.56 0.87
N ARG A 135 -5.47 9.55 1.50
CA ARG A 135 -4.76 8.37 1.98
C ARG A 135 -5.36 7.11 1.40
N ALA A 136 -4.52 6.15 1.03
CA ALA A 136 -4.97 4.77 0.82
C ALA A 136 -4.12 3.79 1.63
N ASP A 137 -4.79 2.83 2.28
CA ASP A 137 -4.16 1.71 2.95
C ASP A 137 -4.31 0.46 2.10
N ILE A 138 -3.21 -0.24 1.83
CA ILE A 138 -3.19 -1.50 1.07
C ILE A 138 -2.58 -2.58 1.94
N GLU A 139 -3.17 -3.78 1.97
CA GLU A 139 -2.56 -4.96 2.58
C GLU A 139 -2.49 -6.10 1.57
N VAL A 140 -1.29 -6.66 1.37
CA VAL A 140 -1.05 -7.86 0.57
C VAL A 140 -0.57 -8.96 1.53
N SER A 141 -1.44 -9.91 1.83
CA SER A 141 -1.16 -11.01 2.75
C SER A 141 -1.08 -12.33 2.00
N THR A 142 0.08 -12.99 2.11
CA THR A 142 0.40 -14.25 1.41
C THR A 142 0.87 -15.31 2.40
N CYS A 143 0.72 -16.57 2.03
CA CYS A 143 1.18 -17.73 2.76
C CYS A 143 2.33 -18.40 1.99
N GLY A 144 2.86 -19.50 2.53
CA GLY A 144 3.70 -20.38 1.72
C GLY A 144 5.01 -19.75 1.24
N VAL A 145 5.29 -19.94 -0.04
CA VAL A 145 6.56 -19.54 -0.70
C VAL A 145 6.40 -18.23 -1.47
N ILE A 146 5.17 -17.78 -1.68
CA ILE A 146 4.90 -16.52 -2.38
C ILE A 146 5.43 -15.37 -1.52
N SER A 147 6.07 -14.40 -2.16
CA SER A 147 6.55 -13.19 -1.48
C SER A 147 5.77 -11.99 -2.00
N PRO A 148 5.09 -11.23 -1.12
CA PRO A 148 4.34 -10.05 -1.51
C PRO A 148 5.28 -8.91 -1.92
N LEU A 149 6.57 -8.97 -1.57
CA LEU A 149 7.60 -8.03 -2.02
C LEU A 149 7.75 -7.99 -3.55
N LYS A 150 7.26 -9.00 -4.28
CA LYS A 150 7.22 -8.96 -5.75
C LYS A 150 6.35 -7.83 -6.29
N ALA A 151 5.29 -7.47 -5.57
CA ALA A 151 4.36 -6.40 -5.95
C ALA A 151 4.81 -5.01 -5.48
N LEU A 152 5.90 -4.91 -4.72
CA LEU A 152 6.35 -3.68 -4.08
C LEU A 152 6.48 -2.50 -5.06
N ASN A 153 7.29 -2.67 -6.10
CA ASN A 153 7.55 -1.59 -7.05
C ASN A 153 6.32 -1.25 -7.90
N PHE A 154 5.49 -2.26 -8.22
CA PHE A 154 4.24 -2.02 -8.94
C PHE A 154 3.31 -1.14 -8.11
N LEU A 155 3.10 -1.47 -6.83
CA LEU A 155 2.24 -0.68 -5.95
C LEU A 155 2.75 0.76 -5.75
N ILE A 156 4.06 0.94 -5.60
CA ILE A 156 4.66 2.29 -5.49
C ILE A 156 4.40 3.10 -6.76
N HIS A 157 4.65 2.53 -7.94
CA HIS A 157 4.50 3.25 -9.21
C HIS A 157 3.05 3.44 -9.66
N SER A 158 2.13 2.55 -9.27
CA SER A 158 0.72 2.66 -9.65
C SER A 158 -0.02 3.79 -8.93
N LEU A 159 0.54 4.31 -7.84
CA LEU A 159 -0.13 5.27 -6.95
C LEU A 159 0.64 6.59 -6.77
N GLU A 160 1.90 6.68 -7.24
CA GLU A 160 2.74 7.89 -7.32
C GLU A 160 2.62 8.89 -6.15
N SER A 161 2.69 8.39 -4.92
CA SER A 161 2.28 9.16 -3.74
C SER A 161 3.42 9.97 -3.09
N ASP A 162 3.10 11.09 -2.44
CA ASP A 162 4.09 11.94 -1.77
C ASP A 162 4.76 11.28 -0.57
N ILE A 163 3.97 10.58 0.24
CA ILE A 163 4.45 9.88 1.43
C ILE A 163 3.97 8.46 1.37
N VAL A 164 4.89 7.53 1.63
CA VAL A 164 4.58 6.11 1.65
C VAL A 164 5.18 5.50 2.91
N THR A 165 4.34 4.87 3.70
CA THR A 165 4.76 4.04 4.82
C THR A 165 4.55 2.58 4.46
N ILE A 166 5.59 1.77 4.58
CA ILE A 166 5.57 0.36 4.17
C ILE A 166 5.97 -0.51 5.35
N ASP A 167 5.13 -1.49 5.66
CA ASP A 167 5.40 -2.53 6.64
C ASP A 167 5.53 -3.88 5.93
N TYR A 168 6.63 -4.59 6.18
CA TYR A 168 6.79 -5.97 5.79
C TYR A 168 7.00 -6.83 7.02
N ARG A 169 6.19 -7.88 7.14
CA ARG A 169 6.20 -8.74 8.33
C ARG A 169 6.12 -10.21 7.95
N VAL A 170 6.95 -11.02 8.59
CA VAL A 170 6.91 -12.49 8.48
C VAL A 170 6.47 -13.09 9.81
N ARG A 171 5.44 -13.94 9.80
CA ARG A 171 4.90 -14.64 10.98
C ARG A 171 4.86 -16.15 10.77
N GLY A 172 4.79 -16.88 11.87
CA GLY A 172 4.76 -18.34 11.87
C GLY A 172 6.16 -18.95 11.87
N PHE A 173 6.23 -20.26 11.67
CA PHE A 173 7.50 -20.97 11.49
C PHE A 173 7.31 -22.16 10.55
N THR A 174 8.35 -22.46 9.78
CA THR A 174 8.47 -23.73 9.06
C THR A 174 9.59 -24.58 9.66
N ARG A 175 9.71 -25.83 9.22
CA ARG A 175 10.71 -26.78 9.72
C ARG A 175 11.50 -27.37 8.57
N ASP A 176 12.82 -27.43 8.71
CA ASP A 176 13.65 -28.11 7.72
C ASP A 176 13.64 -29.63 7.90
N VAL A 177 14.28 -30.33 6.95
CA VAL A 177 14.43 -31.81 6.97
C VAL A 177 15.18 -32.34 8.20
N HIS A 178 15.91 -31.49 8.93
CA HIS A 178 16.61 -31.84 10.17
C HIS A 178 15.81 -31.51 11.43
N GLY A 179 14.59 -30.99 11.28
CA GLY A 179 13.71 -30.67 12.39
C GLY A 179 13.92 -29.27 12.97
N LYS A 180 14.83 -28.45 12.45
CA LYS A 180 15.09 -27.09 12.94
C LYS A 180 13.99 -26.14 12.45
N LYS A 181 13.53 -25.27 13.35
CA LYS A 181 12.54 -24.23 13.04
C LYS A 181 13.19 -23.04 12.35
N HIS A 182 12.51 -22.50 11.34
CA HIS A 182 12.87 -21.28 10.63
C HIS A 182 11.68 -20.32 10.65
N TYR A 183 11.95 -19.05 10.93
CA TYR A 183 10.94 -17.99 11.11
C TYR A 183 10.95 -16.97 9.97
N ILE A 184 11.91 -17.11 9.05
CA ILE A 184 12.04 -16.35 7.81
C ILE A 184 12.74 -17.25 6.80
N ASP A 185 12.37 -17.14 5.53
CA ASP A 185 12.83 -18.01 4.44
C ASP A 185 13.65 -17.29 3.36
N HIS A 186 13.98 -16.02 3.58
CA HIS A 186 14.79 -15.19 2.68
C HIS A 186 15.60 -14.15 3.47
N ALA A 187 16.65 -13.63 2.83
CA ALA A 187 17.45 -12.54 3.40
C ALA A 187 16.73 -11.21 3.21
N ILE A 188 16.53 -10.48 4.30
CA ILE A 188 16.08 -9.10 4.29
C ILE A 188 16.63 -8.39 5.52
N ASN A 189 17.16 -7.18 5.32
CA ASN A 189 17.50 -6.24 6.37
C ASN A 189 16.82 -4.88 6.16
N SER A 190 16.20 -4.65 5.01
CA SER A 190 15.51 -3.43 4.62
C SER A 190 14.58 -3.71 3.45
N ILE A 191 13.39 -3.11 3.45
CA ILE A 191 12.47 -3.13 2.30
C ILE A 191 13.09 -2.35 1.12
N GLN A 192 13.89 -1.33 1.40
CA GLN A 192 14.56 -0.49 0.39
C GLN A 192 15.45 -1.28 -0.57
N ASN A 193 15.95 -2.46 -0.16
CA ASN A 193 16.74 -3.32 -1.04
C ASN A 193 15.95 -3.92 -2.21
N PHE A 194 14.63 -3.95 -2.08
CA PHE A 194 13.72 -4.49 -3.09
C PHE A 194 13.15 -3.40 -4.00
N MET A 195 13.50 -2.13 -3.75
CA MET A 195 13.06 -0.99 -4.55
C MET A 195 13.97 -0.76 -5.76
N THR A 196 13.41 -0.27 -6.86
CA THR A 196 14.18 0.12 -8.05
C THR A 196 15.05 1.35 -7.76
N ALA A 197 16.03 1.62 -8.63
CA ALA A 197 16.96 2.72 -8.42
C ALA A 197 16.27 4.09 -8.46
N ASP A 198 15.38 4.27 -9.43
CA ASP A 198 14.52 5.44 -9.61
C ASP A 198 13.68 5.74 -8.37
N THR A 199 12.99 4.76 -7.77
CA THR A 199 12.25 4.97 -6.51
C THR A 199 13.17 5.46 -5.40
N ARG A 200 14.35 4.85 -5.23
CA ARG A 200 15.28 5.23 -4.16
C ARG A 200 15.87 6.63 -4.37
N ASP A 201 16.04 7.03 -5.61
CA ASP A 201 16.53 8.36 -5.97
C ASP A 201 15.43 9.41 -5.75
N ALA A 202 14.18 9.11 -6.09
CA ALA A 202 13.02 10.00 -5.93
C ALA A 202 12.65 10.27 -4.46
N TYR A 203 12.81 9.29 -3.56
CA TYR A 203 12.35 9.40 -2.18
C TYR A 203 13.48 9.57 -1.16
N GLN A 204 13.25 10.37 -0.12
CA GLN A 204 13.97 10.26 1.15
C GLN A 204 13.36 9.12 1.95
N MET A 205 14.19 8.20 2.46
CA MET A 205 13.70 6.99 3.13
C MET A 205 14.36 6.77 4.50
N VAL A 206 13.58 6.25 5.45
CA VAL A 206 14.03 5.91 6.81
C VAL A 206 13.51 4.53 7.20
N ASP A 207 14.39 3.68 7.71
CA ASP A 207 14.02 2.36 8.22
C ASP A 207 13.86 2.35 9.75
N VAL A 208 12.85 1.63 10.22
CA VAL A 208 12.58 1.38 11.65
C VAL A 208 12.32 -0.12 11.87
N ASN A 209 13.34 -0.94 11.66
CA ASN A 209 13.20 -2.39 11.68
C ASN A 209 13.29 -2.97 13.10
N VAL A 210 12.47 -3.98 13.40
CA VAL A 210 12.55 -4.83 14.60
C VAL A 210 12.88 -6.25 14.18
N TYR A 211 14.19 -6.50 13.99
CA TYR A 211 14.69 -7.75 13.39
C TYR A 211 14.31 -9.01 14.17
N GLN A 212 14.25 -8.92 15.50
CA GLN A 212 13.89 -10.04 16.37
C GLN A 212 12.46 -10.54 16.13
N GLU A 213 11.59 -9.66 15.61
CA GLU A 213 10.18 -9.94 15.34
C GLU A 213 9.89 -10.11 13.84
N ASN A 214 10.93 -10.15 12.98
CA ASN A 214 10.82 -10.12 11.52
C ASN A 214 9.85 -9.04 11.01
N LEU A 215 9.92 -7.86 11.62
CA LEU A 215 9.15 -6.67 11.25
C LEU A 215 10.10 -5.65 10.64
N PHE A 216 9.83 -5.27 9.41
CA PHE A 216 10.59 -4.30 8.64
C PHE A 216 9.66 -3.16 8.29
N HIS A 217 10.13 -1.93 8.46
CA HIS A 217 9.34 -0.74 8.27
C HIS A 217 10.17 0.30 7.55
N THR A 218 9.67 0.80 6.43
CA THR A 218 10.30 1.86 5.65
C THR A 218 9.30 2.99 5.48
N LYS A 219 9.70 4.20 5.88
CA LYS A 219 8.98 5.44 5.56
C LYS A 219 9.67 6.11 4.39
N MET A 220 8.89 6.68 3.49
CA MET A 220 9.34 7.34 2.28
C MET A 220 8.64 8.68 2.16
N MET A 221 9.37 9.72 1.77
CA MET A 221 8.84 11.05 1.43
C MET A 221 9.49 11.52 0.13
N LEU A 222 8.66 11.93 -0.83
CA LEU A 222 9.11 12.35 -2.15
C LEU A 222 9.99 13.60 -2.03
N LYS A 223 11.09 13.66 -2.79
CA LYS A 223 12.02 14.81 -2.80
C LYS A 223 11.58 15.93 -3.76
N GLU A 224 10.31 15.93 -4.18
CA GLU A 224 9.78 16.94 -5.10
C GLU A 224 9.82 18.33 -4.47
N THR A 225 10.16 19.32 -5.28
CA THR A 225 10.31 20.72 -4.86
C THR A 225 9.50 21.68 -5.75
N ASP A 226 8.99 21.25 -6.90
CA ASP A 226 8.09 22.04 -7.72
C ASP A 226 6.74 22.21 -7.01
N LEU A 227 6.33 23.45 -6.80
CA LEU A 227 5.06 23.77 -6.16
C LEU A 227 3.89 23.46 -7.10
N ASN A 228 4.08 23.53 -8.42
CA ASN A 228 3.01 23.30 -9.38
C ASN A 228 2.45 21.88 -9.33
N THR A 229 3.24 20.89 -8.89
CA THR A 229 2.78 19.51 -8.66
C THR A 229 1.70 19.44 -7.58
N TYR A 230 1.68 20.41 -6.67
CA TYR A 230 0.81 20.44 -5.49
C TYR A 230 -0.37 21.40 -5.61
N LEU A 231 -0.42 22.25 -6.65
CA LEU A 231 -1.45 23.27 -6.80
C LEU A 231 -2.62 22.75 -7.63
N PHE A 232 -3.84 22.79 -7.08
CA PHE A 232 -5.04 22.39 -7.82
C PHE A 232 -5.71 23.58 -8.50
N GLY A 233 -5.80 23.52 -9.83
CA GLY A 233 -6.53 24.51 -10.63
C GLY A 233 -5.90 25.91 -10.66
N ILE A 234 -4.67 26.07 -10.17
CA ILE A 234 -3.84 27.27 -10.29
C ILE A 234 -2.37 26.87 -10.50
N THR A 235 -1.55 27.83 -10.89
CA THR A 235 -0.10 27.68 -11.05
C THR A 235 0.65 28.72 -10.23
N THR A 236 1.97 28.58 -10.14
CA THR A 236 2.83 29.61 -9.52
C THR A 236 2.69 30.97 -10.18
N ASP A 237 2.35 31.04 -11.48
CA ASP A 237 2.16 32.30 -12.20
C ASP A 237 0.93 33.10 -11.70
N ASP A 238 -0.01 32.43 -11.03
CA ASP A 238 -1.20 33.03 -10.43
C ASP A 238 -0.95 33.54 -8.99
N LEU A 239 0.24 33.32 -8.45
CA LEU A 239 0.58 33.57 -7.06
C LEU A 239 1.65 34.67 -6.91
N THR A 240 1.55 35.41 -5.81
CA THR A 240 2.68 36.25 -5.37
C THR A 240 3.75 35.40 -4.69
N GLN A 241 5.01 35.86 -4.70
CA GLN A 241 6.10 35.16 -3.99
C GLN A 241 5.76 34.88 -2.51
N ALA A 242 5.07 35.82 -1.85
CA ALA A 242 4.65 35.65 -0.46
C ALA A 242 3.61 34.53 -0.29
N GLU A 243 2.68 34.37 -1.25
CA GLU A 243 1.73 33.27 -1.24
C GLU A 243 2.41 31.94 -1.54
N GLU A 244 3.35 31.89 -2.49
CA GLU A 244 4.14 30.69 -2.76
C GLU A 244 4.90 30.21 -1.52
N ASP A 245 5.59 31.13 -0.82
CA ASP A 245 6.35 30.83 0.38
C ASP A 245 5.44 30.31 1.50
N GLU A 246 4.25 30.90 1.65
CA GLU A 246 3.24 30.45 2.62
C GLU A 246 2.74 29.04 2.31
N ILE A 247 2.38 28.77 1.04
CA ILE A 247 1.85 27.48 0.62
C ILE A 247 2.93 26.39 0.76
N ARG A 248 4.17 26.67 0.35
CA ARG A 248 5.30 25.76 0.54
C ARG A 248 5.52 25.42 2.00
N ALA A 249 5.42 26.40 2.90
CA ALA A 249 5.56 26.16 4.33
C ALA A 249 4.43 25.25 4.88
N LYS A 250 3.19 25.44 4.42
CA LYS A 250 2.05 24.59 4.80
C LYS A 250 2.22 23.16 4.30
N LEU A 251 2.50 22.97 3.02
CA LEU A 251 2.72 21.65 2.41
C LEU A 251 3.88 20.91 3.09
N THR A 252 5.00 21.61 3.30
CA THR A 252 6.18 21.04 3.97
C THR A 252 5.84 20.59 5.38
N ARG A 253 5.06 21.40 6.12
CA ARG A 253 4.63 21.05 7.48
C ARG A 253 3.74 19.81 7.46
N GLU A 254 2.71 19.79 6.62
CA GLU A 254 1.79 18.67 6.48
C GLU A 254 2.56 17.38 6.17
N MET A 255 3.43 17.43 5.17
CA MET A 255 4.24 16.29 4.76
C MET A 255 5.13 15.77 5.90
N GLN A 256 5.79 16.67 6.62
CA GLN A 256 6.65 16.27 7.73
C GLN A 256 5.86 15.71 8.91
N GLU A 257 4.69 16.28 9.22
CA GLU A 257 3.83 15.80 10.31
C GLU A 257 3.34 14.38 10.03
N ILE A 258 2.92 14.09 8.79
CA ILE A 258 2.55 12.74 8.34
C ILE A 258 3.78 11.81 8.37
N PHE A 259 4.90 12.21 7.77
CA PHE A 259 6.12 11.39 7.69
C PHE A 259 6.65 11.01 9.09
N TYR A 260 6.71 11.97 10.02
CA TYR A 260 7.16 11.70 11.39
C TYR A 260 6.06 11.15 12.30
N GLY A 261 4.79 11.18 11.87
CA GLY A 261 3.63 10.72 12.65
C GLY A 261 3.41 11.52 13.92
N ARG A 262 3.67 12.83 13.89
CA ARG A 262 3.51 13.74 15.04
C ARG A 262 3.38 15.19 14.59
N ASN A 263 2.66 15.98 15.38
CA ASN A 263 2.58 17.43 15.17
C ASN A 263 3.95 18.07 15.41
N LEU A 264 4.34 19.00 14.54
CA LEU A 264 5.55 19.79 14.69
C LEU A 264 5.26 21.05 15.53
N PRO A 265 6.24 21.51 16.32
CA PRO A 265 6.11 22.80 17.01
C PRO A 265 5.94 23.92 15.97
N ASP A 266 5.10 24.90 16.29
CA ASP A 266 4.93 26.06 15.42
C ASP A 266 6.28 26.74 15.16
N PRO A 267 6.53 27.21 13.92
CA PRO A 267 7.73 27.96 13.63
C PRO A 267 7.82 29.14 14.59
N VAL A 268 8.95 29.24 15.29
CA VAL A 268 9.23 30.38 16.16
C VAL A 268 9.18 31.62 15.28
N LYS A 269 8.23 32.52 15.54
CA LYS A 269 8.21 33.85 14.93
C LYS A 269 9.44 34.59 15.45
N VAL A 270 10.52 34.59 14.65
CA VAL A 270 11.72 35.40 14.88
C VAL A 270 11.47 36.80 14.34
#